data_AF-A0A925YHM3-F1
#
_entry.id   AF-A0A925YHM3-F1
#
_cell.length_a   1.000
_cell.length_b   1.000
_cell.length_c   1.000
_cell.angle_alpha   90.00
_cell.angle_beta   90.00
_cell.angle_gamma   90.00
#
_symmetry.space_group_name_H-M   'P 1'
#
loop_
_entity.id
_entity.type
_entity.pdbx_description
1 polymer ?
#
loop_
_entity_poly.entity_id
_entity_poly.type
_entity_poly.pdbx_seq_one_letter_code
_entity_poly.pdbx_strand_id
1 'polypeptide(L)'
;RYVNPEGKAVDILLVYRRYGRREFAHRPELCFPAAGYSITKKDRTTLPYGGNDAEAVHLSVDGSRLGAPNTTITYLFASGRRTECDFIRQQILMALERVIPNKNGWTFVRLTSAQVPGTDDPAMVAAQQDFMRAMGPELEKVITTDAAAK
;
A
#
# COMPACT_ATOMS: atom_id res chain seq x y z
N ARG A 1 -3.39 5.19 -12.57
CA ARG A 1 -4.27 4.02 -12.72
C ARG A 1 -3.66 3.05 -13.70
N TYR A 2 -3.50 1.80 -13.31
CA TYR A 2 -3.22 0.66 -14.20
C TYR A 2 -4.52 -0.12 -14.43
N VAL A 3 -4.72 -0.69 -15.61
CA VAL A 3 -5.84 -1.57 -15.92
C VAL A 3 -5.26 -2.82 -16.58
N ASN A 4 -5.55 -3.98 -16.02
CA ASN A 4 -5.05 -5.24 -16.57
C ASN A 4 -5.88 -5.70 -17.80
N PRO A 5 -5.43 -6.71 -18.57
CA PRO A 5 -6.17 -7.21 -19.74
C PRO A 5 -7.59 -7.69 -19.44
N GLU A 6 -7.87 -8.13 -18.21
CA GLU A 6 -9.21 -8.52 -17.75
C GLU A 6 -10.10 -7.32 -17.33
N GLY A 7 -9.62 -6.07 -17.51
CA GLY A 7 -10.37 -4.86 -17.19
C GLY A 7 -10.36 -4.45 -15.72
N LYS A 8 -9.58 -5.11 -14.87
CA LYS A 8 -9.46 -4.81 -13.43
C LYS A 8 -8.49 -3.66 -13.22
N ALA A 9 -8.97 -2.59 -12.59
CA ALA A 9 -8.19 -1.39 -12.33
C ALA A 9 -7.45 -1.47 -10.99
N VAL A 10 -6.19 -1.03 -10.98
CA VAL A 10 -5.36 -0.87 -9.79
C VAL A 10 -4.82 0.56 -9.76
N ASP A 11 -5.13 1.28 -8.70
CA ASP A 11 -4.53 2.57 -8.38
C ASP A 11 -3.48 2.39 -7.29
N ILE A 12 -2.36 3.10 -7.41
CA ILE A 12 -1.28 3.10 -6.42
C ILE A 12 -1.14 4.49 -5.80
N LEU A 13 -1.02 4.53 -4.48
CA LEU A 13 -0.55 5.69 -3.73
C LEU A 13 0.79 5.33 -3.08
N LEU A 14 1.79 6.15 -3.37
CA LEU A 14 3.11 6.07 -2.74
C LEU A 14 3.34 7.34 -1.94
N VAL A 15 3.65 7.18 -0.65
CA VAL A 15 4.15 8.28 0.17
C VAL A 15 5.55 7.93 0.61
N TYR A 16 6.51 8.49 -0.12
CA TYR A 16 7.93 8.27 0.10
C TYR A 16 8.48 9.28 1.11
N ARG A 17 9.05 8.78 2.20
CA ARG A 17 9.73 9.61 3.22
C ARG A 17 11.21 9.27 3.26
N ARG A 18 12.03 10.06 2.57
CA ARG A 18 13.47 10.10 2.85
C ARG A 18 13.71 10.71 4.24
N TYR A 19 14.83 10.35 4.87
CA TYR A 19 15.20 10.78 6.21
C TYR A 19 14.94 12.29 6.44
N GLY A 20 14.28 12.63 7.55
CA GLY A 20 14.09 14.03 7.99
C GLY A 20 12.77 14.74 7.64
N ARG A 21 11.89 14.19 6.79
CA ARG A 21 10.57 14.83 6.48
C ARG A 21 9.47 14.49 7.49
N ARG A 22 8.43 15.33 7.64
CA ARG A 22 7.38 15.21 8.69
C ARG A 22 6.03 14.68 8.21
N GLU A 23 5.80 14.57 6.92
CA GLU A 23 4.49 14.21 6.36
C GLU A 23 4.32 12.68 6.31
N PHE A 24 3.15 12.19 6.71
CA PHE A 24 2.77 10.79 6.62
C PHE A 24 1.32 10.69 6.16
N ALA A 25 1.03 9.80 5.22
CA ALA A 25 -0.36 9.50 4.90
C ALA A 25 -1.01 8.80 6.10
N HIS A 26 -2.17 9.27 6.52
CA HIS A 26 -2.99 8.52 7.46
C HIS A 26 -3.28 7.13 6.89
N ARG A 27 -3.31 6.14 7.78
CA ARG A 27 -3.68 4.77 7.40
C ARG A 27 -5.06 4.75 6.73
N PRO A 28 -5.31 3.80 5.81
CA PRO A 28 -6.62 3.63 5.20
C PRO A 28 -7.76 3.50 6.21
N GLU A 29 -7.50 2.89 7.38
CA GLU A 29 -8.46 2.78 8.48
C GLU A 29 -8.91 4.12 9.09
N LEU A 30 -8.16 5.21 8.83
CA LEU A 30 -8.50 6.56 9.26
C LEU A 30 -9.08 7.38 8.10
N CYS A 31 -8.44 7.35 6.93
CA CYS A 31 -8.82 8.23 5.84
C CYS A 31 -10.09 7.79 5.09
N PHE A 32 -10.36 6.49 4.96
CA PHE A 32 -11.56 6.02 4.26
C PHE A 32 -12.85 6.31 5.06
N PRO A 33 -12.91 6.03 6.38
CA PRO A 33 -14.04 6.46 7.19
C PRO A 33 -14.24 7.97 7.21
N ALA A 34 -13.16 8.75 7.29
CA ALA A 34 -13.23 10.21 7.21
C ALA A 34 -13.77 10.72 5.87
N ALA A 35 -13.57 9.96 4.79
CA ALA A 35 -14.14 10.23 3.47
C ALA A 35 -15.58 9.66 3.29
N GLY A 36 -16.14 9.01 4.32
CA GLY A 36 -17.51 8.50 4.35
C GLY A 36 -17.68 7.03 3.92
N TYR A 37 -16.60 6.31 3.66
CA TYR A 37 -16.65 4.86 3.40
C TYR A 37 -16.82 4.07 4.69
N SER A 38 -17.50 2.93 4.63
CA SER A 38 -17.60 2.01 5.76
C SER A 38 -16.64 0.84 5.58
N ILE A 39 -15.74 0.59 6.53
CA ILE A 39 -14.87 -0.60 6.48
C ILE A 39 -15.72 -1.82 6.84
N THR A 40 -15.87 -2.75 5.91
CA THR A 40 -16.68 -3.96 6.09
C THR A 40 -15.83 -5.18 6.44
N LYS A 41 -14.54 -5.16 6.07
CA LYS A 41 -13.59 -6.24 6.35
C LYS A 41 -12.19 -5.67 6.59
N LYS A 42 -11.45 -6.28 7.52
CA LYS A 42 -10.04 -6.01 7.77
C LYS A 42 -9.33 -7.32 8.09
N ASP A 43 -8.36 -7.69 7.26
CA ASP A 43 -7.57 -8.91 7.41
C ASP A 43 -6.10 -8.69 6.99
N ARG A 44 -5.32 -9.78 7.03
CA ARG A 44 -3.97 -9.85 6.46
C ARG A 44 -4.02 -10.53 5.09
N THR A 45 -3.14 -10.11 4.20
CA THR A 45 -2.88 -10.76 2.91
C THR A 45 -1.38 -10.69 2.61
N THR A 46 -0.98 -11.20 1.45
CA THR A 46 0.35 -10.99 0.90
C THR A 46 0.32 -9.99 -0.24
N LEU A 47 1.37 -9.18 -0.33
CA LEU A 47 1.62 -8.29 -1.45
C LEU A 47 3.07 -8.47 -1.92
N PRO A 48 3.30 -8.86 -3.19
CA PRO A 48 4.65 -9.02 -3.73
C PRO A 48 5.45 -7.71 -3.64
N TYR A 49 6.69 -7.80 -3.15
CA TYR A 49 7.58 -6.66 -3.03
C TYR A 49 9.03 -7.13 -3.06
N GLY A 50 9.86 -6.55 -3.94
CA GLY A 50 11.28 -6.89 -4.05
C GLY A 50 11.55 -8.39 -4.24
N GLY A 51 10.71 -9.07 -5.03
CA GLY A 51 10.82 -10.51 -5.29
C GLY A 51 10.34 -11.44 -4.16
N ASN A 52 9.76 -10.89 -3.08
CA ASN A 52 9.23 -11.68 -1.96
C ASN A 52 7.75 -11.37 -1.73
N ASP A 53 7.00 -12.34 -1.18
CA ASP A 53 5.63 -12.10 -0.72
C ASP A 53 5.68 -11.46 0.68
N ALA A 54 5.42 -10.16 0.75
CA ALA A 54 5.39 -9.42 2.01
C ALA A 54 4.00 -9.46 2.64
N GLU A 55 3.92 -9.54 3.97
CA GLU A 55 2.64 -9.36 4.67
C GLU A 55 2.11 -7.94 4.46
N ALA A 56 0.81 -7.84 4.21
CA ALA A 56 0.10 -6.58 3.96
C ALA A 56 -1.23 -6.56 4.72
N VAL A 57 -1.73 -5.37 4.99
CA VAL A 57 -3.11 -5.19 5.45
C VAL A 57 -4.03 -5.20 4.25
N HIS A 58 -5.15 -5.91 4.36
CA HIS A 58 -6.24 -5.91 3.40
C HIS A 58 -7.50 -5.33 4.05
N LEU A 59 -8.17 -4.42 3.35
CA LEU A 59 -9.46 -3.88 3.72
C LEU A 59 -10.45 -4.01 2.56
N SER A 60 -11.68 -4.36 2.87
CA SER A 60 -12.82 -4.12 2.00
C SER A 60 -13.62 -2.95 2.56
N VAL A 61 -13.96 -1.99 1.71
CA VAL A 61 -14.74 -0.81 2.10
C VAL A 61 -15.98 -0.66 1.23
N ASP A 62 -17.09 -0.32 1.87
CA ASP A 62 -18.38 -0.02 1.25
C ASP A 62 -18.49 1.48 0.95
N GLY A 63 -18.72 1.79 -0.33
CA GLY A 63 -18.88 3.14 -0.85
C GLY A 63 -20.34 3.52 -1.17
N SER A 64 -21.29 2.62 -0.92
CA SER A 64 -22.70 2.76 -1.36
C SER A 64 -23.37 4.04 -0.87
N ARG A 65 -23.10 4.46 0.38
CA ARG A 65 -23.61 5.72 0.96
C ARG A 65 -23.12 6.98 0.24
N LEU A 66 -22.03 6.88 -0.50
CA LEU A 66 -21.42 7.96 -1.28
C LEU A 66 -21.80 7.89 -2.76
N GLY A 67 -22.60 6.91 -3.18
CA GLY A 67 -22.78 6.59 -4.60
C GLY A 67 -21.49 6.09 -5.27
N ALA A 68 -20.53 5.58 -4.48
CA ALA A 68 -19.26 5.06 -4.95
C ALA A 68 -19.25 3.53 -4.92
N PRO A 69 -18.44 2.87 -5.78
CA PRO A 69 -18.30 1.42 -5.72
C PRO A 69 -17.62 0.97 -4.43
N ASN A 70 -17.95 -0.26 -4.00
CA ASN A 70 -17.15 -0.98 -3.02
C ASN A 70 -15.70 -1.06 -3.50
N THR A 71 -14.75 -1.04 -2.58
CA THR A 71 -13.34 -0.90 -2.92
C THR A 71 -12.48 -1.84 -2.07
N THR A 72 -11.55 -2.51 -2.73
CA THR A 72 -10.52 -3.35 -2.11
C THR A 72 -9.24 -2.54 -1.96
N ILE A 73 -8.65 -2.56 -0.76
CA ILE A 73 -7.43 -1.82 -0.44
C ILE A 73 -6.42 -2.81 0.14
N THR A 74 -5.20 -2.81 -0.39
CA THR A 74 -4.06 -3.46 0.27
C THR A 74 -2.96 -2.45 0.53
N TYR A 75 -2.29 -2.54 1.69
CA TYR A 75 -1.16 -1.67 1.97
C TYR A 75 -0.08 -2.32 2.84
N LEU A 76 1.14 -1.80 2.68
CA LEU A 76 2.28 -2.09 3.55
C LEU A 76 3.20 -0.86 3.64
N PHE A 77 4.16 -0.93 4.55
CA PHE A 77 5.26 0.00 4.67
C PHE A 77 6.54 -0.68 4.20
N ALA A 78 7.35 0.02 3.40
CA ALA A 78 8.59 -0.49 2.86
C ALA A 78 9.77 0.44 3.16
N SER A 79 10.90 -0.13 3.55
CA SER A 79 12.15 0.57 3.80
C SER A 79 13.29 -0.24 3.17
N GLY A 80 13.66 0.11 1.95
CA GLY A 80 14.53 -0.71 1.12
C GLY A 80 13.94 -2.09 0.93
N ARG A 81 14.64 -3.15 1.34
CA ARG A 81 14.15 -4.55 1.31
C ARG A 81 13.23 -4.93 2.46
N ARG A 82 13.21 -4.13 3.53
CA ARG A 82 12.39 -4.41 4.70
C ARG A 82 10.95 -3.99 4.44
N THR A 83 10.00 -4.82 4.83
CA THR A 83 8.59 -4.46 4.88
C THR A 83 8.04 -4.54 6.30
N GLU A 84 6.93 -3.86 6.55
CA GLU A 84 6.15 -3.93 7.79
C GLU A 84 4.70 -3.58 7.44
N CYS A 85 3.73 -4.26 8.05
CA CYS A 85 2.30 -3.99 7.84
C CYS A 85 1.56 -3.65 9.14
N ASP A 86 2.22 -3.79 10.28
CA ASP A 86 1.76 -3.26 11.55
C ASP A 86 2.25 -1.82 11.73
N PHE A 87 1.30 -0.90 11.81
CA PHE A 87 1.62 0.52 11.95
C PHE A 87 2.35 0.86 13.25
N ILE A 88 2.01 0.22 14.38
CA ILE A 88 2.65 0.53 15.66
C ILE A 88 4.10 0.06 15.62
N ARG A 89 4.36 -1.16 15.12
CA ARG A 89 5.73 -1.63 14.88
C ARG A 89 6.47 -0.70 13.94
N GLN A 90 5.85 -0.28 12.85
CA GLN A 90 6.46 0.66 11.92
C GLN A 90 6.84 2.00 12.57
N GLN A 91 5.98 2.57 13.42
CA GLN A 91 6.29 3.79 14.17
C GLN A 91 7.45 3.60 15.17
N ILE A 92 7.50 2.45 15.86
CA ILE A 92 8.63 2.10 16.75
C ILE A 92 9.92 2.01 15.96
N LEU A 93 9.90 1.35 14.80
CA LEU A 93 11.07 1.24 13.93
C LEU A 93 11.55 2.60 13.42
N MET A 94 10.62 3.45 12.97
CA MET A 94 10.94 4.83 12.61
C MET A 94 11.56 5.63 13.76
N ALA A 95 11.14 5.38 15.00
CA ALA A 95 11.71 6.04 16.18
C ALA A 95 13.13 5.54 16.46
N LEU A 96 13.37 4.23 16.37
CA LEU A 96 14.70 3.62 16.52
C LEU A 96 15.67 4.10 15.44
N GLU A 97 15.18 4.32 14.22
CA GLU A 97 15.99 4.85 13.11
C GLU A 97 16.43 6.31 13.31
N ARG A 98 15.90 7.02 14.30
CA ARG A 98 16.46 8.32 14.72
C ARG A 98 17.77 8.17 15.50
N VAL A 99 17.98 7.01 16.13
CA VAL A 99 19.19 6.68 16.90
C VAL A 99 20.21 5.99 15.99
N ILE A 100 19.76 5.03 15.17
CA ILE A 100 20.59 4.33 14.19
C ILE A 100 20.05 4.63 12.79
N PRO A 101 20.62 5.63 12.08
CA PRO A 101 20.07 6.09 10.82
C PRO A 101 19.93 4.99 9.78
N ASN A 102 18.74 4.89 9.20
CA ASN A 102 18.47 4.09 8.01
C ASN A 102 18.40 5.01 6.79
N LYS A 103 19.25 4.74 5.80
CA LYS A 103 19.39 5.57 4.60
C LYS A 103 18.17 5.58 3.68
N ASN A 104 17.36 4.51 3.71
CA ASN A 104 16.26 4.33 2.75
C ASN A 104 14.99 5.09 3.16
N GLY A 105 14.82 5.35 4.46
CA GLY A 105 13.57 5.87 5.02
C GLY A 105 12.40 4.90 4.84
N TRP A 106 11.18 5.34 5.18
CA TRP A 106 9.96 4.51 5.08
C TRP A 106 9.05 5.03 3.98
N THR A 107 8.48 4.10 3.22
CA THR A 107 7.53 4.36 2.14
C THR A 107 6.22 3.69 2.49
N PHE A 108 5.13 4.45 2.47
CA PHE A 108 3.80 3.87 2.51
C PHE A 108 3.39 3.48 1.08
N VAL A 109 3.04 2.21 0.89
CA VAL A 109 2.58 1.65 -0.38
C VAL A 109 1.14 1.22 -0.20
N ARG A 110 0.22 1.83 -0.92
CA ARG A 110 -1.21 1.46 -0.92
C ARG A 110 -1.70 1.23 -2.32
N LEU A 111 -2.41 0.12 -2.50
CA LEU A 111 -3.16 -0.18 -3.71
C LEU A 111 -4.65 -0.05 -3.44
N THR A 112 -5.39 0.35 -4.46
CA THR A 112 -6.82 0.56 -4.39
C THR A 112 -7.46 0.08 -5.69
N SER A 113 -8.48 -0.76 -5.57
CA SER A 113 -9.23 -1.30 -6.69
C SER A 113 -10.72 -1.18 -6.39
N ALA A 114 -11.41 -0.32 -7.14
CA ALA A 114 -12.86 -0.30 -7.11
C ALA A 114 -13.39 -1.63 -7.68
N GLN A 115 -14.34 -2.24 -6.99
CA GLN A 115 -15.04 -3.43 -7.50
C GLN A 115 -15.79 -3.06 -8.77
N VAL A 116 -15.59 -3.87 -9.82
CA VAL A 116 -16.35 -3.78 -11.07
C VAL A 116 -17.45 -4.85 -11.06
N PRO A 117 -18.57 -4.66 -11.80
CA PRO A 117 -19.65 -5.66 -11.85
C PRO A 117 -19.12 -7.06 -12.19
N GLY A 118 -19.55 -8.07 -11.44
CA GLY A 118 -19.11 -9.46 -11.64
C GLY A 118 -17.74 -9.80 -11.04
N THR A 119 -17.11 -8.89 -10.29
CA THR A 119 -15.89 -9.18 -9.54
C THR A 119 -16.13 -9.19 -8.04
N ASP A 120 -15.35 -10.00 -7.34
CA ASP A 120 -15.32 -10.05 -5.89
C ASP A 120 -13.99 -9.48 -5.34
N ASP A 121 -13.94 -9.36 -4.02
CA ASP A 121 -12.79 -8.84 -3.30
C ASP A 121 -11.51 -9.70 -3.51
N PRO A 122 -11.55 -11.06 -3.47
CA PRO A 122 -10.41 -11.89 -3.86
C PRO A 122 -9.87 -11.62 -5.27
N ALA A 123 -10.74 -11.42 -6.27
CA ALA A 123 -10.32 -11.10 -7.63
C ALA A 123 -9.61 -9.74 -7.73
N MET A 124 -9.98 -8.77 -6.88
CA MET A 124 -9.32 -7.47 -6.79
C MET A 124 -7.97 -7.57 -6.06
N VAL A 125 -7.88 -8.37 -4.98
CA VAL A 125 -6.60 -8.66 -4.32
C VAL A 125 -5.63 -9.31 -5.29
N ALA A 126 -6.07 -10.30 -6.07
CA ALA A 126 -5.23 -10.94 -7.08
C ALA A 126 -4.70 -9.95 -8.13
N ALA A 127 -5.54 -9.04 -8.62
CA ALA A 127 -5.10 -8.00 -9.56
C ALA A 127 -4.05 -7.06 -8.95
N GLN A 128 -4.20 -6.71 -7.67
CA GLN A 128 -3.22 -5.91 -6.92
C GLN A 128 -1.90 -6.66 -6.74
N GLN A 129 -1.96 -7.97 -6.46
CA GLN A 129 -0.78 -8.83 -6.38
C GLN A 129 -0.06 -8.94 -7.72
N ASP A 130 -0.78 -9.19 -8.82
CA ASP A 130 -0.20 -9.28 -10.16
C ASP A 130 0.48 -7.97 -10.58
N PHE A 131 -0.17 -6.84 -10.32
CA PHE A 131 0.43 -5.52 -10.52
C PHE A 131 1.75 -5.37 -9.73
N MET A 132 1.77 -5.81 -8.47
CA MET A 132 2.97 -5.72 -7.64
C MET A 132 4.03 -6.77 -7.95
N ARG A 133 3.72 -7.91 -8.55
CA ARG A 133 4.75 -8.83 -9.09
C ARG A 133 5.56 -8.13 -10.18
N ALA A 134 4.89 -7.35 -11.03
CA ALA A 134 5.55 -6.57 -12.08
C ALA A 134 6.27 -5.33 -11.51
N MET A 135 5.60 -4.56 -10.64
CA MET A 135 6.09 -3.25 -10.19
C MET A 135 6.96 -3.29 -8.92
N GLY A 136 6.83 -4.32 -8.10
CA GLY A 136 7.52 -4.45 -6.81
C GLY A 136 9.04 -4.33 -6.89
N PRO A 137 9.72 -5.00 -7.85
CA PRO A 137 11.16 -4.84 -8.04
C PRO A 137 11.57 -3.41 -8.42
N GLU A 138 10.78 -2.71 -9.24
CA GLU A 138 11.05 -1.33 -9.62
C GLU A 138 10.83 -0.36 -8.45
N LEU A 139 9.80 -0.60 -7.63
CA LEU A 139 9.61 0.14 -6.38
C LEU A 139 10.79 -0.04 -5.42
N GLU A 140 11.24 -1.27 -5.21
CA GLU A 140 12.40 -1.55 -4.35
C GLU A 140 13.63 -0.78 -4.85
N LYS A 141 13.92 -0.81 -6.16
CA LYS A 141 15.01 -0.04 -6.74
C LYS A 141 14.88 1.45 -6.42
N VAL A 142 13.73 2.07 -6.68
CA VAL A 142 13.53 3.51 -6.41
C VAL A 142 13.69 3.85 -4.92
N ILE A 143 13.23 2.98 -4.03
CA ILE A 143 13.33 3.18 -2.58
C ILE A 143 14.77 2.98 -2.06
N THR A 144 15.57 2.13 -2.73
CA THR A 144 16.95 1.78 -2.31
C THR A 144 18.06 2.56 -3.01
N THR A 145 17.80 3.18 -4.17
CA THR A 145 18.84 3.83 -4.97
C THR A 145 18.97 5.32 -4.63
N ASP A 146 20.20 5.78 -4.35
CA ASP A 146 20.50 7.21 -4.11
C ASP A 146 20.41 8.10 -5.37
N ALA A 147 20.11 7.52 -6.53
CA ALA A 147 20.16 8.18 -7.83
C ALA A 147 19.08 9.26 -8.07
N ALA A 148 18.08 9.38 -7.19
CA ALA A 148 17.03 10.40 -7.30
C ALA A 148 17.46 11.81 -6.82
N ALA A 149 18.74 12.06 -6.63
CA ALA A 149 19.29 13.39 -6.33
C ALA A 149 20.52 13.68 -7.19
N LYS A 150 20.27 14.06 -8.45
CA LYS A 150 21.08 15.04 -9.17
C LYS A 150 20.16 16.03 -9.83
#